data_AF-A0A9P1DUC3-F1
#
_entry.id   AF-A0A9P1DUC3-F1
#
_cell.length_a   1.000
_cell.length_b   1.000
_cell.length_c   1.000
_cell.angle_alpha   90.00
_cell.angle_beta   90.00
_cell.angle_gamma   90.00
#
_symmetry.space_group_name_H-M   'P 1'
#
loop_
_entity.id
_entity.type
_entity.pdbx_description
1 polymer ?
#
loop_
_entity_poly.entity_id
_entity_poly.type
_entity_poly.pdbx_seq_one_letter_code
_entity_poly.pdbx_strand_id
1 'polypeptide(L)'
;MAPLELHISGLSHYEFTLTVDDTMLGSELLKKIREQLPSKQASVISVIYRVSSLSLGKTLRAQGLTDHADLQYVYLPADMCSAWKGLRGIVEDEPPDTAPSDVLDGMTKLHYSRLLVNALERVCLPSSLQSLTFQNRFNQSIEGVNLPDNLEHLSFGFRFNQSLEHVTLPAGLRSLTFGHNFNQDLLRVQFPAALETLAFGNDFAQSLVRVKLPSQLLHLTLGNDFNHSLEGVAWPALKTLILGHDFNQSLKGTAFPPSLEILKFGESFNQPLDAVHLPEGLQHLTFGSRFDQSLDDVKLPELLNELTFGHCFNQPMDKVKLPGKLVTLNFGRCFNQTLSGVNLGGLESLSFGRDFDQSLEHVQLPDSLLSLCFGQSFNQTLESVSLPKSLQNLIFGSHFNQDLRQVHFPPCLETLH
;
A
#
# COMPACT_ATOMS: atom_id res chain seq x y z
N MET A 1 18.45 -18.16 51.99
CA MET A 1 17.04 -18.27 51.57
C MET A 1 16.97 -19.43 50.61
N ALA A 2 15.96 -20.29 50.74
CA ALA A 2 15.79 -21.41 49.82
C ALA A 2 15.32 -20.86 48.46
N PRO A 3 15.91 -21.30 47.34
CA PRO A 3 15.43 -20.90 46.02
C PRO A 3 14.02 -21.44 45.80
N LEU A 4 13.17 -20.63 45.18
CA LEU A 4 11.80 -20.98 44.85
C LEU A 4 11.79 -21.73 43.52
N GLU A 5 11.25 -22.94 43.48
CA GLU A 5 11.15 -23.73 42.26
C GLU A 5 9.72 -23.66 41.71
N LEU A 6 9.61 -23.08 40.53
CA LEU A 6 8.34 -22.79 39.87
C LEU A 6 8.15 -23.74 38.71
N HIS A 7 7.01 -24.42 38.66
CA HIS A 7 6.59 -25.17 37.48
C HIS A 7 5.61 -24.32 36.68
N ILE A 8 5.96 -24.02 35.42
CA ILE A 8 5.17 -23.16 34.54
C ILE A 8 4.59 -24.02 33.44
N SER A 9 3.26 -24.11 33.37
CA SER A 9 2.54 -24.88 32.37
C SER A 9 1.49 -24.04 31.64
N GLY A 10 1.15 -24.43 30.41
CA GLY A 10 0.13 -23.76 29.62
C GLY A 10 -0.74 -24.75 28.88
N LEU A 11 -1.85 -24.25 28.33
CA LEU A 11 -2.84 -25.06 27.61
C LEU A 11 -2.30 -25.73 26.33
N SER A 12 -1.10 -25.32 25.87
CA SER A 12 -0.45 -25.75 24.63
C SER A 12 0.60 -26.87 24.79
N HIS A 13 0.56 -27.66 25.87
CA HIS A 13 1.53 -28.75 26.17
C HIS A 13 3.00 -28.32 26.35
N TYR A 14 3.29 -27.02 26.41
CA TYR A 14 4.64 -26.50 26.63
C TYR A 14 4.79 -26.10 28.11
N GLU A 15 5.64 -26.82 28.82
CA GLU A 15 5.88 -26.67 30.27
C GLU A 15 7.38 -26.60 30.55
N PHE A 16 7.77 -25.82 31.56
CA PHE A 16 9.16 -25.68 31.98
C PHE A 16 9.24 -25.26 33.44
N THR A 17 10.39 -25.50 34.06
CA THR A 17 10.67 -25.08 35.44
C THR A 17 11.62 -23.89 35.49
N LEU A 18 11.39 -22.99 36.45
CA LEU A 18 12.28 -21.87 36.75
C LEU A 18 12.65 -21.88 38.23
N THR A 19 13.93 -21.66 38.52
CA THR A 19 14.42 -21.43 39.87
C THR A 19 14.67 -19.94 40.06
N VAL A 20 13.95 -19.30 40.99
CA VAL A 20 14.00 -17.85 41.22
C VAL A 20 14.11 -17.53 42.71
N ASP A 21 14.49 -16.30 43.02
CA ASP A 21 14.49 -15.78 44.39
C ASP A 21 13.08 -15.34 44.78
N ASP A 22 12.65 -15.60 46.01
CA ASP A 22 11.30 -15.27 46.46
C ASP A 22 11.09 -13.77 46.70
N THR A 23 12.17 -12.98 46.73
CA THR A 23 12.14 -11.51 46.74
C THR A 23 11.95 -10.90 45.35
N MET A 24 12.03 -11.69 44.28
CA MET A 24 11.79 -11.26 42.90
C MET A 24 10.39 -10.65 42.75
N LEU A 25 10.25 -9.60 41.95
CA LEU A 25 8.94 -9.03 41.64
C LEU A 25 8.18 -9.90 40.63
N GLY A 26 6.84 -9.83 40.65
CA GLY A 26 6.03 -10.50 39.63
C GLY A 26 6.37 -10.06 38.20
N SER A 27 6.74 -8.79 37.99
CA SER A 27 7.21 -8.26 36.70
C SER A 27 8.50 -8.93 36.21
N GLU A 28 9.46 -9.14 37.11
CA GLU A 28 10.73 -9.80 36.80
C GLU A 28 10.54 -11.29 36.49
N LEU A 29 9.66 -11.97 37.24
CA LEU A 29 9.28 -13.35 36.95
C LEU A 29 8.58 -13.46 35.59
N LEU A 30 7.63 -12.57 35.30
CA LEU A 30 6.91 -12.57 34.03
C LEU A 30 7.87 -12.38 32.84
N LYS A 31 8.87 -11.50 32.97
CA LYS A 31 9.93 -11.34 31.97
C LYS A 31 10.70 -12.64 31.72
N LYS A 32 11.10 -13.35 32.78
CA LYS A 32 11.79 -14.65 32.67
C LYS A 32 10.92 -15.73 32.03
N ILE A 33 9.63 -15.76 32.35
CA ILE A 33 8.66 -16.69 31.74
C ILE A 33 8.52 -16.41 30.24
N ARG A 34 8.45 -15.14 29.84
CA ARG A 34 8.36 -14.73 28.42
C ARG A 34 9.58 -15.13 27.61
N GLU A 35 10.78 -15.04 28.17
CA GLU A 35 12.03 -15.46 27.51
C GLU A 35 12.06 -16.96 27.17
N GLN A 36 11.26 -17.78 27.86
CA GLN A 36 11.16 -19.22 27.64
C GLN A 36 9.98 -19.65 26.76
N LEU A 37 9.02 -18.75 26.52
CA LEU A 37 7.79 -19.05 25.78
C LEU A 37 7.86 -18.66 24.31
N PRO A 38 7.23 -19.44 23.40
CA PRO A 38 7.16 -19.08 21.98
C PRO A 38 6.28 -17.84 21.77
N SER A 39 6.79 -16.83 21.05
CA SER A 39 6.01 -15.62 20.75
C SER A 39 4.75 -15.96 19.93
N LYS A 40 3.58 -15.46 20.33
CA LYS A 40 2.31 -15.63 19.60
C LYS A 40 1.78 -14.27 19.14
N GLN A 41 1.44 -14.15 17.85
CA GLN A 41 0.95 -12.89 17.28
C GLN A 41 -0.28 -12.35 18.01
N ALA A 42 -0.29 -11.03 18.23
CA ALA A 42 -1.41 -10.27 18.80
C ALA A 42 -1.94 -10.79 20.15
N SER A 43 -1.08 -11.41 20.94
CA SER A 43 -1.44 -12.04 22.22
C SER A 43 -0.53 -11.56 23.35
N VAL A 44 -1.12 -11.25 24.50
CA VAL A 44 -0.41 -10.95 25.75
C VAL A 44 -0.36 -12.22 26.61
N ILE A 45 0.76 -12.48 27.28
CA ILE A 45 0.87 -13.58 28.23
C ILE A 45 0.37 -13.10 29.60
N SER A 46 -0.65 -13.77 30.13
CA SER A 46 -1.07 -13.66 31.52
C SER A 46 -0.65 -14.92 32.27
N VAL A 47 -0.08 -14.73 33.47
CA VAL A 47 0.35 -15.81 34.35
C VAL A 47 -0.58 -15.84 35.56
N ILE A 48 -1.08 -17.02 35.89
CA ILE A 48 -2.07 -17.27 36.92
C ILE A 48 -1.44 -18.18 37.98
N TYR A 49 -1.55 -17.77 39.24
CA TYR A 49 -1.22 -18.59 40.38
C TYR A 49 -2.50 -18.93 41.16
N ARG A 50 -2.81 -20.21 41.28
CA ARG A 50 -4.06 -20.75 41.86
C ARG A 50 -5.31 -20.22 41.14
N VAL A 51 -5.83 -19.08 41.57
CA VAL A 51 -7.07 -18.44 41.07
C VAL A 51 -6.90 -16.95 40.78
N SER A 52 -5.67 -16.43 40.88
CA SER A 52 -5.39 -15.01 40.73
C SER A 52 -4.27 -14.77 39.74
N SER A 53 -4.39 -13.71 38.94
CA SER A 53 -3.31 -13.25 38.08
C SER A 53 -2.09 -12.84 38.92
N LEU A 54 -0.90 -13.12 38.40
CA LEU A 54 0.37 -12.72 39.00
C LEU A 54 0.41 -11.20 39.15
N SER A 55 0.54 -10.72 40.38
CA SER A 55 0.66 -9.30 40.69
C SER A 55 2.08 -8.83 40.38
N LEU A 56 2.23 -7.91 39.42
CA LEU A 56 3.56 -7.54 38.92
C LEU A 56 4.36 -6.69 39.91
N GLY A 57 3.70 -5.89 40.76
CA GLY A 57 4.33 -5.00 41.75
C GLY A 57 4.68 -5.63 43.09
N LYS A 58 4.28 -6.88 43.33
CA LYS A 58 4.52 -7.57 44.60
C LYS A 58 5.64 -8.59 44.44
N THR A 59 6.47 -8.74 45.47
CA THR A 59 7.44 -9.85 45.54
C THR A 59 6.72 -11.20 45.52
N LEU A 60 7.32 -12.25 44.97
CA LEU A 60 6.72 -13.59 44.92
C LEU A 60 6.31 -14.10 46.32
N ARG A 61 7.14 -13.84 47.34
CA ARG A 61 6.82 -14.15 48.74
C ARG A 61 5.56 -13.44 49.23
N ALA A 62 5.40 -12.15 48.93
CA ALA A 62 4.21 -11.37 49.30
C ALA A 62 2.94 -11.82 48.59
N GLN A 63 3.08 -12.58 47.49
CA GLN A 63 1.98 -13.21 46.76
C GLN A 63 1.69 -14.64 47.25
N GLY A 64 2.44 -15.13 48.25
CA GLY A 64 2.25 -16.44 48.85
C GLY A 64 2.85 -17.59 48.04
N LEU A 65 3.77 -17.30 47.10
CA LEU A 65 4.56 -18.34 46.45
C LEU A 65 5.69 -18.76 47.40
N THR A 66 5.67 -20.03 47.83
CA THR A 66 6.63 -20.59 48.80
C THR A 66 7.05 -21.99 48.36
N ASP A 67 8.32 -22.34 48.58
CA ASP A 67 8.97 -23.63 48.27
C ASP A 67 8.80 -24.11 46.81
N HIS A 68 7.65 -24.70 46.49
CA HIS A 68 7.25 -25.17 45.16
C HIS A 68 5.90 -24.58 44.76
N ALA A 69 5.80 -24.00 43.56
CA ALA A 69 4.56 -23.43 43.07
C ALA A 69 4.31 -23.71 41.58
N ASP A 70 3.09 -24.16 41.28
CA ASP A 70 2.61 -24.33 39.91
C ASP A 70 1.96 -23.03 39.43
N LEU A 71 2.48 -22.47 38.34
CA LEU A 71 1.88 -21.34 37.63
C LEU A 71 1.35 -21.82 36.27
N GLN A 72 0.18 -21.29 35.91
CA GLN A 72 -0.40 -21.49 34.59
C GLN A 72 -0.24 -20.23 33.76
N TYR A 73 0.13 -20.34 32.48
CA TYR A 73 0.10 -19.22 31.55
C TYR A 73 -0.95 -19.39 30.46
N VAL A 74 -1.52 -18.26 30.03
CA VAL A 74 -2.53 -18.20 28.96
C VAL A 74 -2.22 -17.04 28.02
N TYR A 75 -2.40 -17.27 26.73
CA TYR A 75 -2.37 -16.21 25.71
C TYR A 75 -3.74 -15.54 25.66
N LEU A 76 -3.80 -14.26 26.03
CA LEU A 76 -4.98 -13.42 25.91
C LEU A 76 -4.87 -12.53 24.67
N PRO A 77 -5.98 -12.23 23.96
CA PRO A 77 -5.96 -11.24 22.89
C PRO A 77 -5.51 -9.89 23.44
N ALA A 78 -4.63 -9.20 22.72
CA ALA A 78 -4.20 -7.87 23.10
C ALA A 78 -5.37 -6.87 23.05
N ASP A 79 -5.87 -6.45 24.21
CA ASP A 79 -6.94 -5.48 24.33
C ASP A 79 -6.39 -4.04 24.30
N MET A 80 -6.74 -3.28 23.26
CA MET A 80 -6.37 -1.86 23.14
C MET A 80 -6.89 -1.01 24.30
N CYS A 81 -8.02 -1.36 24.92
CA CYS A 81 -8.58 -0.59 26.03
C CYS A 81 -7.73 -0.76 27.30
N SER A 82 -7.30 -1.98 27.59
CA SER A 82 -6.37 -2.28 28.68
C SER A 82 -5.02 -1.59 28.46
N ALA A 83 -4.44 -1.75 27.26
CA ALA A 83 -3.25 -1.03 26.80
C ALA A 83 -3.36 0.49 27.02
N TRP A 84 -4.54 1.04 26.73
CA TRP A 84 -4.86 2.45 26.88
C TRP A 84 -4.95 2.91 28.35
N LYS A 85 -5.54 2.11 29.23
CA LYS A 85 -5.58 2.37 30.68
C LYS A 85 -4.17 2.39 31.28
N GLY A 86 -3.33 1.42 30.90
CA GLY A 86 -1.92 1.35 31.31
C GLY A 86 -1.10 2.56 30.86
N LEU A 87 -1.28 3.01 29.61
CA LEU A 87 -0.61 4.20 29.06
C LEU A 87 -1.02 5.52 29.74
N ARG A 88 -2.24 5.62 30.28
CA ARG A 88 -2.73 6.84 30.95
C ARG A 88 -2.53 6.85 32.46
N GLY A 89 -2.04 5.75 33.06
CA GLY A 89 -2.04 5.58 34.51
C GLY A 89 -3.44 5.67 35.14
N ILE A 90 -4.51 5.49 34.35
CA ILE A 90 -5.88 5.46 34.85
C ILE A 90 -6.12 4.05 35.35
N VAL A 91 -5.75 3.84 36.59
CA VAL A 91 -6.05 2.63 37.34
C VAL A 91 -7.24 2.97 38.23
N GLU A 92 -8.45 2.65 37.76
CA GLU A 92 -9.57 2.47 38.68
C GLU A 92 -9.41 1.03 39.25
N ASP A 93 -8.97 0.96 40.52
CA ASP A 93 -8.96 -0.18 41.45
C ASP A 93 -7.84 -1.27 41.42
N GLU A 94 -6.68 -1.04 40.79
CA GLU A 94 -5.47 -1.88 40.95
C GLU A 94 -4.21 -1.11 41.43
N PRO A 95 -3.22 -1.77 42.05
CA PRO A 95 -2.08 -1.07 42.66
C PRO A 95 -1.11 -0.47 41.63
N PRO A 96 -0.32 0.57 41.99
CA PRO A 96 0.32 1.53 41.08
C PRO A 96 1.58 1.05 40.35
N ASP A 97 1.83 -0.26 40.26
CA ASP A 97 3.18 -0.79 40.00
C ASP A 97 3.36 -1.45 38.62
N THR A 98 2.38 -1.35 37.71
CA THR A 98 2.50 -1.87 36.34
C THR A 98 3.13 -0.83 35.41
N ALA A 99 4.33 -1.11 34.90
CA ALA A 99 4.96 -0.26 33.90
C ALA A 99 4.09 -0.26 32.62
N PRO A 100 3.90 0.88 31.92
CA PRO A 100 3.09 0.95 30.71
C PRO A 100 3.52 -0.05 29.61
N SER A 101 4.78 -0.50 29.65
CA SER A 101 5.35 -1.52 28.76
C SER A 101 4.67 -2.89 28.91
N ASP A 102 4.16 -3.23 30.09
CA ASP A 102 3.65 -4.58 30.37
C ASP A 102 2.28 -4.85 29.76
N VAL A 103 1.48 -3.78 29.57
CA VAL A 103 0.14 -3.87 28.98
C VAL A 103 0.15 -3.87 27.46
N LEU A 104 1.26 -3.42 26.87
CA LEU A 104 1.47 -3.36 25.43
C LEU A 104 2.24 -4.57 24.89
N ASP A 105 2.75 -5.43 25.76
CA ASP A 105 3.60 -6.54 25.35
C ASP A 105 2.85 -7.58 24.50
N GLY A 106 3.44 -7.98 23.38
CA GLY A 106 2.79 -8.84 22.38
C GLY A 106 1.82 -8.12 21.44
N MET A 107 1.59 -6.80 21.62
CA MET A 107 0.87 -6.00 20.63
C MET A 107 1.70 -5.86 19.36
N THR A 108 1.09 -6.23 18.23
CA THR A 108 1.70 -6.09 16.90
C THR A 108 1.14 -4.91 16.12
N LYS A 109 -0.04 -4.37 16.50
CA LYS A 109 -0.69 -3.22 15.86
C LYS A 109 -1.18 -2.21 16.89
N LEU A 110 -0.95 -0.92 16.67
CA LEU A 110 -1.42 0.15 17.55
C LEU A 110 -2.02 1.33 16.75
N HIS A 111 -3.18 1.81 17.19
CA HIS A 111 -3.86 2.99 16.64
C HIS A 111 -3.85 4.14 17.64
N TYR A 112 -3.12 5.23 17.35
CA TYR A 112 -2.87 6.32 18.31
C TYR A 112 -3.84 7.51 18.11
N SER A 113 -4.61 7.93 19.13
CA SER A 113 -5.73 8.90 19.03
C SER A 113 -5.59 10.21 19.84
N ARG A 114 -6.48 11.20 19.66
CA ARG A 114 -6.40 12.55 20.32
C ARG A 114 -6.38 12.53 21.86
N LEU A 115 -6.81 11.45 22.52
CA LEU A 115 -6.76 11.37 23.98
C LEU A 115 -5.32 11.21 24.54
N LEU A 116 -4.32 11.14 23.65
CA LEU A 116 -2.89 10.90 23.91
C LEU A 116 -1.95 12.10 23.75
N VAL A 117 -2.47 13.25 23.32
CA VAL A 117 -1.69 14.34 22.69
C VAL A 117 -0.54 14.90 23.55
N ASN A 118 -0.51 14.62 24.86
CA ASN A 118 0.46 15.22 25.77
C ASN A 118 1.64 14.30 26.18
N ALA A 119 1.75 13.07 25.67
CA ALA A 119 2.64 12.07 26.29
C ALA A 119 3.53 11.23 25.36
N LEU A 120 3.69 11.53 24.07
CA LEU A 120 4.53 10.69 23.18
C LEU A 120 5.99 10.54 23.69
N GLU A 121 6.59 11.58 24.26
CA GLU A 121 7.94 11.54 24.83
C GLU A 121 8.09 10.56 26.01
N ARG A 122 6.98 10.16 26.65
CA ARG A 122 6.97 9.25 27.82
C ARG A 122 6.39 7.87 27.51
N VAL A 123 5.97 7.63 26.27
CA VAL A 123 5.31 6.39 25.87
C VAL A 123 6.38 5.42 25.36
N CYS A 124 6.68 4.39 26.16
CA CYS A 124 7.45 3.25 25.68
C CYS A 124 6.56 2.37 24.79
N LEU A 125 6.82 2.37 23.49
CA LEU A 125 6.16 1.47 22.55
C LEU A 125 6.66 0.03 22.76
N PRO A 126 5.80 -0.99 22.58
CA PRO A 126 6.21 -2.37 22.81
C PRO A 126 7.18 -2.82 21.72
N SER A 127 8.20 -3.60 22.11
CA SER A 127 9.23 -4.10 21.19
C SER A 127 8.67 -5.06 20.13
N SER A 128 7.52 -5.69 20.37
CA SER A 128 6.81 -6.56 19.43
C SER A 128 5.98 -5.80 18.38
N LEU A 129 5.90 -4.46 18.45
CA LEU A 129 5.05 -3.69 17.54
C LEU A 129 5.56 -3.78 16.10
N GLN A 130 4.71 -4.24 15.19
CA GLN A 130 5.01 -4.33 13.76
C GLN A 130 4.32 -3.24 12.95
N SER A 131 3.18 -2.72 13.43
CA SER A 131 2.43 -1.66 12.76
C SER A 131 1.96 -0.59 13.71
N LEU A 132 2.21 0.67 13.36
CA LEU A 132 1.76 1.85 14.08
C LEU A 132 1.00 2.77 13.13
N THR A 133 -0.25 3.09 13.48
CA THR A 133 -1.07 4.04 12.73
C THR A 133 -1.51 5.19 13.62
N PHE A 134 -1.17 6.41 13.23
CA PHE A 134 -1.67 7.62 13.87
C PHE A 134 -3.04 8.01 13.28
N GLN A 135 -3.99 8.38 14.14
CA GLN A 135 -5.36 8.73 13.73
C GLN A 135 -5.44 10.07 12.99
N ASN A 136 -6.56 10.30 12.29
CA ASN A 136 -6.76 11.43 11.37
C ASN A 136 -6.47 12.83 11.92
N ARG A 137 -6.55 13.05 13.24
CA ARG A 137 -6.32 14.38 13.85
C ARG A 137 -4.92 14.55 14.43
N PHE A 138 -4.06 13.53 14.37
CA PHE A 138 -2.70 13.59 14.88
C PHE A 138 -1.84 14.53 14.02
N ASN A 139 -1.19 15.51 14.65
CA ASN A 139 -0.28 16.46 13.99
C ASN A 139 0.78 16.98 14.97
N GLN A 140 1.29 16.09 15.84
CA GLN A 140 2.38 16.41 16.76
C GLN A 140 3.68 15.85 16.20
N SER A 141 4.81 16.49 16.52
CA SER A 141 6.12 15.95 16.15
C SER A 141 6.32 14.59 16.83
N ILE A 142 7.00 13.69 16.14
CA ILE A 142 7.46 12.40 16.70
C ILE A 142 8.98 12.38 16.87
N GLU A 143 9.63 13.54 16.81
CA GLU A 143 11.03 13.70 17.20
C GLU A 143 11.22 13.22 18.64
N GLY A 144 12.30 12.47 18.88
CA GLY A 144 12.59 11.88 20.20
C GLY A 144 11.73 10.68 20.60
N VAL A 145 10.74 10.27 19.77
CA VAL A 145 9.96 9.06 20.03
C VAL A 145 10.80 7.82 19.66
N ASN A 146 10.96 6.92 20.62
CA ASN A 146 11.63 5.62 20.40
C ASN A 146 10.67 4.67 19.67
N LEU A 147 10.75 4.65 18.34
CA LEU A 147 10.04 3.66 17.52
C LEU A 147 10.70 2.28 17.66
N PRO A 148 9.93 1.20 17.82
CA PRO A 148 10.47 -0.13 18.10
C PRO A 148 11.17 -0.73 16.86
N ASP A 149 12.23 -1.51 17.09
CA ASP A 149 13.08 -2.05 16.01
C ASP A 149 12.34 -3.01 15.06
N ASN A 150 11.29 -3.70 15.55
CA ASN A 150 10.46 -4.62 14.77
C ASN A 150 9.33 -3.93 13.99
N LEU A 151 9.26 -2.59 13.99
CA LEU A 151 8.22 -1.85 13.29
C LEU A 151 8.43 -1.94 11.77
N GLU A 152 7.50 -2.58 11.09
CA GLU A 152 7.51 -2.78 9.63
C GLU A 152 6.61 -1.76 8.89
N HIS A 153 5.57 -1.26 9.55
CA HIS A 153 4.58 -0.36 8.95
C HIS A 153 4.29 0.86 9.81
N LEU A 154 4.48 2.05 9.23
CA LEU A 154 4.18 3.33 9.88
C LEU A 154 3.22 4.14 9.00
N SER A 155 2.06 4.51 9.55
CA SER A 155 1.05 5.28 8.84
C SER A 155 0.62 6.50 9.63
N PHE A 156 0.57 7.65 8.98
CA PHE A 156 0.08 8.89 9.56
C PHE A 156 -1.32 9.22 9.06
N GLY A 157 -2.17 9.67 9.98
CA GLY A 157 -3.54 10.08 9.67
C GLY A 157 -3.61 11.42 8.95
N PHE A 158 -4.82 11.74 8.47
CA PHE A 158 -5.16 12.91 7.64
C PHE A 158 -4.37 14.20 7.93
N ARG A 159 -4.33 14.69 9.18
CA ARG A 159 -3.78 16.02 9.54
C ARG A 159 -2.27 16.08 9.79
N PHE A 160 -1.54 14.97 9.74
CA PHE A 160 -0.11 14.99 10.09
C PHE A 160 0.69 15.80 9.07
N ASN A 161 1.41 16.82 9.53
CA ASN A 161 2.23 17.69 8.70
C ASN A 161 3.45 18.19 9.50
N GLN A 162 4.17 17.27 10.15
CA GLN A 162 5.39 17.56 10.89
C GLN A 162 6.60 16.97 10.18
N SER A 163 7.75 17.64 10.27
CA SER A 163 8.99 17.19 9.62
C SER A 163 9.50 15.88 10.22
N LEU A 164 10.15 15.06 9.40
CA LEU A 164 10.87 13.85 9.83
C LEU A 164 12.40 14.02 9.84
N GLU A 165 12.92 15.25 9.71
CA GLU A 165 14.38 15.50 9.64
C GLU A 165 15.17 14.92 10.84
N HIS A 166 14.60 14.98 12.04
CA HIS A 166 15.23 14.53 13.29
C HIS A 166 14.57 13.27 13.87
N VAL A 167 13.84 12.53 13.04
CA VAL A 167 13.15 11.31 13.47
C VAL A 167 13.99 10.09 13.08
N THR A 168 14.29 9.25 14.08
CA THR A 168 14.94 7.96 13.84
C THR A 168 13.91 6.92 13.41
N LEU A 169 13.83 6.65 12.12
CA LEU A 169 12.97 5.58 11.59
C LEU A 169 13.63 4.21 11.81
N PRO A 170 12.88 3.18 12.23
CA PRO A 170 13.41 1.83 12.46
C PRO A 170 14.02 1.22 11.21
N ALA A 171 15.15 0.51 11.36
CA ALA A 171 15.87 -0.08 10.23
C ALA A 171 15.06 -1.14 9.47
N GLY A 172 14.12 -1.82 10.14
CA GLY A 172 13.22 -2.82 9.57
C GLY A 172 11.94 -2.26 8.93
N LEU A 173 11.76 -0.93 8.90
CA LEU A 173 10.54 -0.32 8.37
C LEU A 173 10.43 -0.55 6.85
N ARG A 174 9.37 -1.25 6.43
CA ARG A 174 9.09 -1.60 5.03
C ARG A 174 8.09 -0.66 4.35
N SER A 175 7.17 -0.08 5.12
CA SER A 175 6.12 0.79 4.57
C SER A 175 5.95 2.06 5.41
N LEU A 176 5.95 3.21 4.71
CA LEU A 176 5.70 4.52 5.28
C LEU A 176 4.62 5.23 4.46
N THR A 177 3.50 5.55 5.11
CA THR A 177 2.36 6.23 4.48
C THR A 177 2.05 7.52 5.22
N PHE A 178 1.92 8.61 4.47
CA PHE A 178 1.48 9.90 4.98
C PHE A 178 0.00 10.16 4.69
N GLY A 179 -0.62 10.90 5.62
CA GLY A 179 -2.00 11.36 5.45
C GLY A 179 -2.10 12.56 4.52
N HIS A 180 -3.34 13.00 4.30
CA HIS A 180 -3.72 14.06 3.36
C HIS A 180 -2.88 15.33 3.45
N ASN A 181 -2.60 15.85 4.66
CA ASN A 181 -2.01 17.17 4.85
C ASN A 181 -0.48 17.21 4.86
N PHE A 182 0.20 16.07 4.69
CA PHE A 182 1.67 16.06 4.80
C PHE A 182 2.31 16.77 3.60
N ASN A 183 3.04 17.84 3.86
CA ASN A 183 3.72 18.63 2.83
C ASN A 183 5.04 19.21 3.37
N GLN A 184 5.85 18.37 4.02
CA GLN A 184 7.17 18.76 4.54
C GLN A 184 8.30 18.32 3.61
N ASP A 185 9.39 19.09 3.60
CA ASP A 185 10.60 18.78 2.82
C ASP A 185 11.22 17.45 3.27
N LEU A 186 11.69 16.66 2.30
CA LEU A 186 12.30 15.36 2.49
C LEU A 186 13.83 15.37 2.36
N LEU A 187 14.42 16.51 1.97
CA LEU A 187 15.85 16.61 1.64
C LEU A 187 16.78 16.07 2.73
N ARG A 188 16.39 16.24 4.00
CA ARG A 188 17.19 15.86 5.17
C ARG A 188 16.64 14.66 5.94
N VAL A 189 15.55 14.06 5.46
CA VAL A 189 14.96 12.87 6.06
C VAL A 189 15.86 11.66 5.79
N GLN A 190 16.16 10.89 6.83
CA GLN A 190 16.92 9.64 6.73
C GLN A 190 15.94 8.47 6.60
N PHE A 191 15.65 8.06 5.37
CA PHE A 191 14.82 6.87 5.15
C PHE A 191 15.61 5.58 5.47
N PRO A 192 14.98 4.57 6.07
CA PRO A 192 15.62 3.29 6.34
C PRO A 192 15.85 2.52 5.04
N ALA A 193 16.96 1.78 4.96
CA ALA A 193 17.38 1.10 3.73
C ALA A 193 16.41 0.00 3.26
N ALA A 194 15.65 -0.58 4.20
CA ALA A 194 14.66 -1.63 3.95
C ALA A 194 13.28 -1.11 3.52
N LEU A 195 13.11 0.22 3.35
CA LEU A 195 11.82 0.78 2.97
C LEU A 195 11.47 0.38 1.53
N GLU A 196 10.39 -0.39 1.39
CA GLU A 196 9.90 -0.92 0.11
C GLU A 196 8.77 -0.06 -0.47
N THR A 197 7.95 0.56 0.40
CA THR A 197 6.79 1.38 0.01
C THR A 197 6.80 2.75 0.67
N LEU A 198 6.63 3.79 -0.14
CA LEU A 198 6.47 5.18 0.31
C LEU A 198 5.25 5.79 -0.39
N ALA A 199 4.27 6.24 0.39
CA ALA A 199 3.04 6.81 -0.14
C ALA A 199 2.71 8.15 0.53
N PHE A 200 2.41 9.16 -0.29
CA PHE A 200 2.02 10.49 0.16
C PHE A 200 0.51 10.72 0.00
N GLY A 201 -0.05 11.54 0.89
CA GLY A 201 -1.41 12.03 0.78
C GLY A 201 -1.51 13.26 -0.12
N ASN A 202 -2.73 13.79 -0.24
CA ASN A 202 -3.08 14.79 -1.25
C ASN A 202 -2.17 16.03 -1.30
N ASP A 203 -1.89 16.68 -0.17
CA ASP A 203 -1.25 18.00 -0.14
C ASP A 203 0.28 17.94 -0.40
N PHE A 204 0.87 16.75 -0.57
CA PHE A 204 2.32 16.64 -0.78
C PHE A 204 2.73 17.25 -2.13
N ALA A 205 3.44 18.36 -2.06
CA ALA A 205 3.87 19.15 -3.20
C ALA A 205 5.34 19.59 -3.05
N GLN A 206 6.21 18.72 -2.52
CA GLN A 206 7.65 19.00 -2.42
C GLN A 206 8.43 18.33 -3.55
N SER A 207 9.52 18.95 -3.99
CA SER A 207 10.41 18.37 -5.00
C SER A 207 11.15 17.15 -4.47
N LEU A 208 11.36 16.15 -5.34
CA LEU A 208 12.20 14.98 -5.05
C LEU A 208 13.66 15.15 -5.51
N VAL A 209 13.99 16.29 -6.13
CA VAL A 209 15.36 16.54 -6.60
C VAL A 209 16.29 16.64 -5.38
N ARG A 210 17.38 15.85 -5.40
CA ARG A 210 18.35 15.69 -4.30
C ARG A 210 17.85 14.98 -3.04
N VAL A 211 16.59 14.52 -3.02
CA VAL A 211 16.10 13.66 -1.94
C VAL A 211 16.78 12.29 -2.06
N LYS A 212 17.30 11.78 -0.93
CA LYS A 212 17.90 10.44 -0.86
C LYS A 212 16.81 9.40 -0.67
N LEU A 213 16.21 8.94 -1.76
CA LEU A 213 15.25 7.84 -1.72
C LEU A 213 15.95 6.53 -1.29
N PRO A 214 15.28 5.66 -0.51
CA PRO A 214 15.88 4.42 -0.04
C PRO A 214 16.14 3.44 -1.19
N SER A 215 17.26 2.72 -1.12
CA SER A 215 17.74 1.88 -2.22
C SER A 215 16.85 0.68 -2.55
N GLN A 216 16.07 0.18 -1.57
CA GLN A 216 15.13 -0.93 -1.76
C GLN A 216 13.70 -0.47 -2.06
N LEU A 217 13.46 0.83 -2.31
CA LEU A 217 12.12 1.33 -2.60
C LEU A 217 11.60 0.73 -3.92
N LEU A 218 10.48 0.03 -3.83
CA LEU A 218 9.81 -0.63 -4.96
C LEU A 218 8.57 0.15 -5.41
N HIS A 219 7.85 0.78 -4.48
CA HIS A 219 6.59 1.45 -4.75
C HIS A 219 6.58 2.87 -4.22
N LEU A 220 6.29 3.83 -5.10
CA LEU A 220 6.18 5.24 -4.77
C LEU A 220 4.88 5.82 -5.29
N THR A 221 4.07 6.36 -4.38
CA THR A 221 2.84 7.10 -4.71
C THR A 221 3.00 8.55 -4.27
N LEU A 222 2.94 9.48 -5.21
CA LEU A 222 3.03 10.91 -4.95
C LEU A 222 1.65 11.50 -4.62
N GLY A 223 1.67 12.58 -3.84
CA GLY A 223 0.46 13.29 -3.43
C GLY A 223 -0.23 13.97 -4.59
N ASN A 224 -1.53 14.22 -4.44
CA ASN A 224 -2.35 14.85 -5.46
C ASN A 224 -1.80 16.18 -5.96
N ASP A 225 -1.32 17.04 -5.06
CA ASP A 225 -0.83 18.38 -5.36
C ASP A 225 0.62 18.36 -5.91
N PHE A 226 1.27 17.18 -6.02
CA PHE A 226 2.62 17.07 -6.55
C PHE A 226 2.66 17.49 -8.03
N ASN A 227 3.33 18.60 -8.30
CA ASN A 227 3.48 19.14 -9.66
C ASN A 227 4.89 19.72 -9.89
N HIS A 228 5.93 19.00 -9.43
CA HIS A 228 7.33 19.36 -9.64
C HIS A 228 7.97 18.52 -10.74
N SER A 229 8.97 19.09 -11.43
CA SER A 229 9.74 18.36 -12.44
C SER A 229 10.39 17.12 -11.84
N LEU A 230 10.41 16.05 -12.63
CA LEU A 230 11.09 14.78 -12.32
C LEU A 230 12.52 14.73 -12.90
N GLU A 231 12.94 15.77 -13.62
CA GLU A 231 14.31 15.88 -14.13
C GLU A 231 15.31 15.99 -12.97
N GLY A 232 16.37 15.17 -13.01
CA GLY A 232 17.40 15.14 -11.98
C GLY A 232 17.02 14.41 -10.68
N VAL A 233 15.86 13.76 -10.61
CA VAL A 233 15.52 12.87 -9.50
C VAL A 233 16.38 11.60 -9.56
N ALA A 234 17.01 11.26 -8.44
CA ALA A 234 17.81 10.05 -8.30
C ALA A 234 16.90 8.88 -7.90
N TRP A 235 16.43 8.13 -8.91
CA TRP A 235 15.52 7.01 -8.67
C TRP A 235 16.22 5.77 -8.13
N PRO A 236 15.64 5.08 -7.13
CA PRO A 236 16.04 3.72 -6.78
C PRO A 236 15.54 2.73 -7.85
N ALA A 237 15.75 1.42 -7.62
CA ALA A 237 15.23 0.35 -8.47
C ALA A 237 13.70 0.17 -8.32
N LEU A 238 12.97 1.24 -8.59
CA LEU A 238 11.52 1.34 -8.43
C LEU A 238 10.81 0.44 -9.45
N LYS A 239 9.72 -0.20 -9.02
CA LYS A 239 8.83 -0.99 -9.87
C LYS A 239 7.53 -0.24 -10.20
N THR A 240 7.03 0.55 -9.26
CA THR A 240 5.76 1.26 -9.42
C THR A 240 5.91 2.73 -9.08
N LEU A 241 5.53 3.60 -10.02
CA LEU A 241 5.40 5.04 -9.82
C LEU A 241 3.97 5.47 -10.11
N ILE A 242 3.31 6.04 -9.10
CA ILE A 242 1.98 6.66 -9.24
C ILE A 242 2.16 8.16 -9.01
N LEU A 243 1.85 8.94 -10.05
CA LEU A 243 1.93 10.39 -10.01
C LEU A 243 0.60 10.98 -9.52
N GLY A 244 0.70 12.13 -8.85
CA GLY A 244 -0.42 12.83 -8.26
C GLY A 244 -1.44 13.35 -9.27
N HIS A 245 -2.66 13.61 -8.78
CA HIS A 245 -3.78 14.19 -9.52
C HIS A 245 -3.40 15.45 -10.33
N ASP A 246 -2.61 16.37 -9.78
CA ASP A 246 -2.26 17.66 -10.40
C ASP A 246 -0.96 17.63 -11.21
N PHE A 247 -0.26 16.49 -11.24
CA PHE A 247 1.00 16.38 -11.97
C PHE A 247 0.80 16.66 -13.46
N ASN A 248 1.40 17.76 -13.94
CA ASN A 248 1.34 18.16 -15.34
C ASN A 248 2.66 18.80 -15.81
N GLN A 249 3.80 18.36 -15.25
CA GLN A 249 5.12 18.79 -15.69
C GLN A 249 5.60 17.97 -16.89
N SER A 250 6.43 18.58 -17.73
CA SER A 250 7.10 17.87 -18.82
C SER A 250 7.99 16.75 -18.25
N LEU A 251 8.01 15.62 -18.94
CA LEU A 251 8.88 14.48 -18.62
C LEU A 251 10.18 14.48 -19.44
N LYS A 252 10.40 15.50 -20.27
CA LYS A 252 11.63 15.63 -21.04
C LYS A 252 12.83 15.69 -20.11
N GLY A 253 13.85 14.87 -20.36
CA GLY A 253 15.04 14.80 -19.51
C GLY A 253 14.89 13.94 -18.26
N THR A 254 13.68 13.42 -17.96
CA THR A 254 13.48 12.48 -16.85
C THR A 254 14.13 11.14 -17.18
N ALA A 255 15.08 10.72 -16.35
CA ALA A 255 15.71 9.41 -16.43
C ALA A 255 14.95 8.42 -15.54
N PHE A 256 13.88 7.80 -16.02
CA PHE A 256 13.17 6.77 -15.27
C PHE A 256 14.07 5.56 -14.99
N PRO A 257 13.89 4.85 -13.85
CA PRO A 257 14.69 3.68 -13.55
C PRO A 257 14.31 2.52 -14.51
N PRO A 258 15.28 1.74 -15.01
CA PRO A 258 15.02 0.67 -15.98
C PRO A 258 14.16 -0.48 -15.42
N SER A 259 14.08 -0.59 -14.08
CA SER A 259 13.24 -1.54 -13.37
C SER A 259 11.76 -1.15 -13.28
N LEU A 260 11.36 0.03 -13.78
CA LEU A 260 9.99 0.51 -13.64
C LEU A 260 9.04 -0.33 -14.50
N GLU A 261 8.13 -1.05 -13.85
CA GLU A 261 7.14 -1.94 -14.47
C GLU A 261 5.79 -1.23 -14.64
N ILE A 262 5.43 -0.31 -13.74
CA ILE A 262 4.13 0.37 -13.71
C ILE A 262 4.31 1.88 -13.58
N LEU A 263 3.74 2.63 -14.53
CA LEU A 263 3.64 4.09 -14.50
C LEU A 263 2.18 4.51 -14.63
N LYS A 264 1.67 5.21 -13.61
CA LYS A 264 0.30 5.75 -13.60
C LYS A 264 0.34 7.26 -13.44
N PHE A 265 -0.32 7.97 -14.35
CA PHE A 265 -0.54 9.40 -14.28
C PHE A 265 -1.83 9.73 -13.54
N GLY A 266 -1.80 10.82 -12.78
CA GLY A 266 -3.00 11.41 -12.19
C GLY A 266 -3.80 12.24 -13.20
N GLU A 267 -4.93 12.77 -12.73
CA GLU A 267 -5.99 13.37 -13.54
C GLU A 267 -5.52 14.43 -14.54
N SER A 268 -4.60 15.31 -14.13
CA SER A 268 -4.28 16.55 -14.85
C SER A 268 -3.19 16.44 -15.89
N PHE A 269 -2.48 15.31 -15.98
CA PHE A 269 -1.36 15.16 -16.90
C PHE A 269 -1.79 15.29 -18.36
N ASN A 270 -1.24 16.26 -19.08
CA ASN A 270 -1.53 16.51 -20.50
C ASN A 270 -0.31 17.09 -21.22
N GLN A 271 0.89 16.55 -20.96
CA GLN A 271 2.12 16.94 -21.64
C GLN A 271 2.48 15.94 -22.74
N PRO A 272 3.12 16.39 -23.84
CA PRO A 272 3.55 15.49 -24.92
C PRO A 272 4.66 14.54 -24.46
N LEU A 273 4.76 13.39 -25.12
CA LEU A 273 5.70 12.31 -24.80
C LEU A 273 6.71 12.00 -25.91
N ASP A 274 6.67 12.74 -27.02
CA ASP A 274 7.52 12.57 -28.21
C ASP A 274 9.03 12.60 -27.91
N ALA A 275 9.44 13.42 -26.93
CA ALA A 275 10.83 13.53 -26.47
C ALA A 275 11.13 12.80 -25.15
N VAL A 276 10.27 11.86 -24.73
CA VAL A 276 10.37 11.16 -23.44
C VAL A 276 10.88 9.74 -23.65
N HIS A 277 11.92 9.36 -22.90
CA HIS A 277 12.42 7.99 -22.87
C HIS A 277 11.66 7.21 -21.80
N LEU A 278 10.63 6.47 -22.21
CA LEU A 278 9.94 5.53 -21.32
C LEU A 278 10.88 4.35 -20.99
N PRO A 279 10.80 3.79 -19.76
CA PRO A 279 11.70 2.71 -19.34
C PRO A 279 11.40 1.41 -20.10
N GLU A 280 12.46 0.71 -20.52
CA GLU A 280 12.32 -0.53 -21.32
C GLU A 280 11.59 -1.66 -20.58
N GLY A 281 11.63 -1.66 -19.25
CA GLY A 281 10.93 -2.60 -18.37
C GLY A 281 9.43 -2.35 -18.19
N LEU A 282 8.88 -1.28 -18.76
CA LEU A 282 7.50 -0.86 -18.50
C LEU A 282 6.49 -1.86 -19.07
N GLN A 283 5.59 -2.34 -18.22
CA GLN A 283 4.55 -3.31 -18.55
C GLN A 283 3.15 -2.68 -18.53
N HIS A 284 2.92 -1.68 -17.66
CA HIS A 284 1.62 -1.02 -17.53
C HIS A 284 1.77 0.50 -17.59
N LEU A 285 1.06 1.12 -18.53
CA LEU A 285 1.00 2.57 -18.70
C LEU A 285 -0.46 3.03 -18.60
N THR A 286 -0.75 3.86 -17.59
CA THR A 286 -2.09 4.40 -17.37
C THR A 286 -2.05 5.92 -17.42
N PHE A 287 -2.83 6.52 -18.32
CA PHE A 287 -3.03 7.97 -18.39
C PHE A 287 -4.23 8.41 -17.54
N GLY A 288 -4.10 9.61 -16.96
CA GLY A 288 -5.19 10.25 -16.22
C GLY A 288 -6.19 10.96 -17.12
N SER A 289 -7.26 11.49 -16.51
CA SER A 289 -8.46 11.92 -17.22
C SER A 289 -8.24 12.97 -18.30
N ARG A 290 -7.32 13.92 -18.13
CA ARG A 290 -7.13 15.05 -19.05
C ARG A 290 -6.12 14.81 -20.17
N PHE A 291 -5.47 13.66 -20.19
CA PHE A 291 -4.47 13.36 -21.22
C PHE A 291 -5.14 13.30 -22.60
N ASP A 292 -4.71 14.17 -23.52
CA ASP A 292 -5.21 14.26 -24.89
C ASP A 292 -4.09 14.72 -25.85
N GLN A 293 -2.89 14.15 -25.68
CA GLN A 293 -1.75 14.39 -26.56
C GLN A 293 -1.59 13.23 -27.55
N SER A 294 -1.14 13.53 -28.77
CA SER A 294 -0.84 12.51 -29.78
C SER A 294 0.32 11.63 -29.34
N LEU A 295 0.27 10.35 -29.75
CA LEU A 295 1.33 9.37 -29.52
C LEU A 295 2.12 9.01 -30.80
N ASP A 296 1.96 9.74 -31.91
CA ASP A 296 2.51 9.40 -33.23
C ASP A 296 4.04 9.13 -33.20
N ASP A 297 4.79 9.99 -32.50
CA ASP A 297 6.26 9.93 -32.41
C ASP A 297 6.76 9.35 -31.08
N VAL A 298 5.86 8.75 -30.29
CA VAL A 298 6.20 8.20 -28.98
C VAL A 298 6.69 6.77 -29.11
N LYS A 299 7.88 6.50 -28.56
CA LYS A 299 8.43 5.14 -28.49
C LYS A 299 7.86 4.41 -27.29
N LEU A 300 6.79 3.64 -27.51
CA LEU A 300 6.24 2.75 -26.49
C LEU A 300 7.20 1.57 -26.22
N PRO A 301 7.43 1.18 -24.94
CA PRO A 301 8.31 0.06 -24.61
C PRO A 301 7.82 -1.30 -25.14
N GLU A 302 8.74 -2.15 -25.59
CA GLU A 302 8.42 -3.48 -26.18
C GLU A 302 7.83 -4.48 -25.18
N LEU A 303 8.00 -4.25 -23.86
CA LEU A 303 7.42 -5.07 -22.79
C LEU A 303 6.05 -4.59 -22.31
N LEU A 304 5.49 -3.54 -22.92
CA LEU A 304 4.21 -2.97 -22.52
C LEU A 304 3.08 -3.95 -22.83
N ASN A 305 2.42 -4.42 -21.77
CA ASN A 305 1.31 -5.37 -21.82
C ASN A 305 -0.06 -4.68 -21.72
N GLU A 306 -0.12 -3.53 -21.05
CA GLU A 306 -1.37 -2.79 -20.84
C GLU A 306 -1.19 -1.29 -21.11
N LEU A 307 -2.07 -0.75 -21.95
CA LEU A 307 -2.19 0.67 -22.23
C LEU A 307 -3.62 1.12 -21.92
N THR A 308 -3.77 2.02 -20.95
CA THR A 308 -5.08 2.55 -20.53
C THR A 308 -5.10 4.07 -20.64
N PHE A 309 -6.07 4.59 -21.40
CA PHE A 309 -6.31 6.03 -21.56
C PHE A 309 -7.37 6.55 -20.60
N GLY A 310 -7.18 7.80 -20.15
CA GLY A 310 -8.14 8.51 -19.31
C GLY A 310 -9.31 9.10 -20.10
N HIS A 311 -10.22 9.77 -19.40
CA HIS A 311 -11.51 10.23 -19.92
C HIS A 311 -11.46 11.05 -21.21
N CYS A 312 -10.53 11.99 -21.37
CA CYS A 312 -10.56 12.99 -22.44
C CYS A 312 -9.80 12.60 -23.70
N PHE A 313 -9.00 11.52 -23.69
CA PHE A 313 -8.17 11.14 -24.84
C PHE A 313 -9.03 10.92 -26.09
N ASN A 314 -8.78 11.70 -27.14
CA ASN A 314 -9.52 11.64 -28.39
C ASN A 314 -8.63 11.94 -29.62
N GLN A 315 -7.36 11.55 -29.54
CA GLN A 315 -6.40 11.69 -30.65
C GLN A 315 -6.45 10.47 -31.58
N PRO A 316 -6.14 10.65 -32.88
CA PRO A 316 -6.02 9.53 -33.82
C PRO A 316 -4.87 8.59 -33.42
N MET A 317 -4.99 7.32 -33.80
CA MET A 317 -4.06 6.25 -33.43
C MET A 317 -3.38 5.60 -34.65
N ASP A 318 -3.68 6.06 -35.87
CA ASP A 318 -3.27 5.44 -37.15
C ASP A 318 -1.75 5.41 -37.36
N LYS A 319 -1.01 6.33 -36.72
CA LYS A 319 0.45 6.38 -36.78
C LYS A 319 1.14 5.82 -35.54
N VAL A 320 0.38 5.48 -34.51
CA VAL A 320 0.93 5.01 -33.24
C VAL A 320 1.41 3.57 -33.40
N LYS A 321 2.68 3.34 -33.06
CA LYS A 321 3.29 2.00 -33.09
C LYS A 321 3.03 1.29 -31.78
N LEU A 322 1.95 0.51 -31.74
CA LEU A 322 1.66 -0.35 -30.59
C LEU A 322 2.69 -1.49 -30.50
N PRO A 323 3.21 -1.80 -29.30
CA PRO A 323 4.22 -2.83 -29.12
C PRO A 323 3.62 -4.24 -29.27
N GLY A 324 4.44 -5.19 -29.73
CA GLY A 324 3.96 -6.54 -30.08
C GLY A 324 3.47 -7.39 -28.90
N LYS A 325 3.82 -7.01 -27.66
CA LYS A 325 3.37 -7.68 -26.42
C LYS A 325 2.12 -7.05 -25.80
N LEU A 326 1.54 -6.02 -26.42
CA LEU A 326 0.36 -5.36 -25.89
C LEU A 326 -0.84 -6.34 -25.89
N VAL A 327 -1.34 -6.65 -24.70
CA VAL A 327 -2.46 -7.58 -24.47
C VAL A 327 -3.77 -6.81 -24.31
N THR A 328 -3.72 -5.68 -23.61
CA THR A 328 -4.92 -4.92 -23.23
C THR A 328 -4.81 -3.46 -23.66
N LEU A 329 -5.83 -2.96 -24.35
CA LEU A 329 -5.98 -1.57 -24.77
C LEU A 329 -7.34 -1.05 -24.33
N ASN A 330 -7.32 -0.06 -23.44
CA ASN A 330 -8.53 0.52 -22.87
C ASN A 330 -8.62 2.01 -23.24
N PHE A 331 -9.67 2.37 -23.97
CA PHE A 331 -9.97 3.76 -24.26
C PHE A 331 -10.90 4.37 -23.21
N GLY A 332 -10.64 5.64 -22.88
CA GLY A 332 -11.46 6.38 -21.95
C GLY A 332 -12.75 6.91 -22.55
N ARG A 333 -13.48 7.68 -21.73
CA ARG A 333 -14.86 8.12 -21.97
C ARG A 333 -15.09 8.76 -23.34
N CYS A 334 -14.26 9.72 -23.73
CA CYS A 334 -14.49 10.61 -24.85
C CYS A 334 -13.89 10.12 -26.18
N PHE A 335 -13.16 9.01 -26.19
CA PHE A 335 -12.51 8.51 -27.40
C PHE A 335 -13.55 8.15 -28.45
N ASN A 336 -13.49 8.82 -29.60
CA ASN A 336 -14.41 8.62 -30.71
C ASN A 336 -13.71 8.83 -32.07
N GLN A 337 -12.44 8.40 -32.15
CA GLN A 337 -11.69 8.36 -33.41
C GLN A 337 -11.79 6.98 -34.06
N THR A 338 -11.69 6.95 -35.39
CA THR A 338 -11.63 5.67 -36.11
C THR A 338 -10.34 4.93 -35.80
N LEU A 339 -10.40 3.59 -35.76
CA LEU A 339 -9.22 2.72 -35.70
C LEU A 339 -8.80 2.20 -37.08
N SER A 340 -9.33 2.76 -38.16
CA SER A 340 -8.93 2.40 -39.52
C SER A 340 -7.43 2.67 -39.72
N GLY A 341 -6.69 1.66 -40.19
CA GLY A 341 -5.23 1.74 -40.39
C GLY A 341 -4.40 1.53 -39.12
N VAL A 342 -5.00 1.36 -37.94
CA VAL A 342 -4.27 1.06 -36.70
C VAL A 342 -3.85 -0.41 -36.69
N ASN A 343 -2.56 -0.68 -36.45
CA ASN A 343 -2.08 -2.04 -36.22
C ASN A 343 -2.31 -2.44 -34.77
N LEU A 344 -3.36 -3.23 -34.52
CA LEU A 344 -3.73 -3.73 -33.19
C LEU A 344 -2.90 -4.95 -32.73
N GLY A 345 -1.98 -5.46 -33.55
CA GLY A 345 -0.99 -6.46 -33.13
C GLY A 345 -1.59 -7.76 -32.59
N GLY A 346 -1.10 -8.20 -31.42
CA GLY A 346 -1.53 -9.42 -30.73
C GLY A 346 -2.51 -9.17 -29.58
N LEU A 347 -3.32 -8.12 -29.66
CA LEU A 347 -4.22 -7.71 -28.60
C LEU A 347 -5.24 -8.81 -28.26
N GLU A 348 -5.49 -9.02 -26.96
CA GLU A 348 -6.50 -9.97 -26.46
C GLU A 348 -7.75 -9.25 -25.93
N SER A 349 -7.62 -8.01 -25.45
CA SER A 349 -8.72 -7.22 -24.90
C SER A 349 -8.73 -5.80 -25.44
N LEU A 350 -9.84 -5.42 -26.07
CA LEU A 350 -10.12 -4.07 -26.54
C LEU A 350 -11.37 -3.52 -25.87
N SER A 351 -11.24 -2.40 -25.17
CA SER A 351 -12.39 -1.74 -24.55
C SER A 351 -12.50 -0.27 -24.96
N PHE A 352 -13.74 0.15 -25.19
CA PHE A 352 -14.09 1.53 -25.51
C PHE A 352 -14.89 2.18 -24.38
N GLY A 353 -14.63 3.47 -24.17
CA GLY A 353 -15.40 4.28 -23.25
C GLY A 353 -16.75 4.72 -23.83
N ARG A 354 -17.46 5.51 -23.01
CA ARG A 354 -18.87 5.89 -23.22
C ARG A 354 -19.20 6.40 -24.62
N ASP A 355 -18.37 7.25 -25.20
CA ASP A 355 -18.74 8.10 -26.33
C ASP A 355 -18.29 7.52 -27.69
N PHE A 356 -17.63 6.37 -27.71
CA PHE A 356 -17.19 5.72 -28.95
C PHE A 356 -18.39 5.26 -29.79
N ASP A 357 -18.47 5.75 -31.03
CA ASP A 357 -19.52 5.39 -31.99
C ASP A 357 -18.98 5.40 -33.44
N GLN A 358 -17.72 4.99 -33.63
CA GLN A 358 -17.13 4.85 -34.96
C GLN A 358 -17.32 3.43 -35.51
N SER A 359 -17.49 3.34 -36.84
CA SER A 359 -17.61 2.05 -37.53
C SER A 359 -16.29 1.26 -37.45
N LEU A 360 -16.41 -0.06 -37.31
CA LEU A 360 -15.29 -1.00 -37.35
C LEU A 360 -15.12 -1.69 -38.71
N GLU A 361 -15.88 -1.29 -39.75
CA GLU A 361 -15.88 -1.96 -41.06
C GLU A 361 -14.49 -2.04 -41.72
N HIS A 362 -13.64 -1.05 -41.49
CA HIS A 362 -12.27 -0.98 -42.04
C HIS A 362 -11.19 -1.23 -40.99
N VAL A 363 -11.56 -1.80 -39.84
CA VAL A 363 -10.63 -2.08 -38.73
C VAL A 363 -10.23 -3.55 -38.78
N GLN A 364 -8.92 -3.80 -38.80
CA GLN A 364 -8.38 -5.15 -38.72
C GLN A 364 -8.30 -5.56 -37.24
N LEU A 365 -9.34 -6.23 -36.75
CA LEU A 365 -9.34 -6.83 -35.42
C LEU A 365 -8.38 -8.04 -35.41
N PRO A 366 -7.52 -8.19 -34.39
CA PRO A 366 -6.52 -9.24 -34.38
C PRO A 366 -7.13 -10.62 -34.06
N ASP A 367 -6.57 -11.67 -34.65
CA ASP A 367 -7.01 -13.06 -34.47
C ASP A 367 -6.80 -13.59 -33.04
N SER A 368 -6.11 -12.84 -32.18
CA SER A 368 -5.93 -13.10 -30.75
C SER A 368 -7.02 -12.49 -29.87
N LEU A 369 -7.88 -11.62 -30.41
CA LEU A 369 -8.84 -10.86 -29.60
C LEU A 369 -9.85 -11.78 -28.95
N LEU A 370 -9.91 -11.77 -27.61
CA LEU A 370 -10.82 -12.56 -26.79
C LEU A 370 -12.01 -11.74 -26.30
N SER A 371 -11.81 -10.45 -26.06
CA SER A 371 -12.84 -9.55 -25.52
C SER A 371 -12.92 -8.24 -26.30
N LEU A 372 -14.14 -7.89 -26.71
CA LEU A 372 -14.48 -6.61 -27.32
C LEU A 372 -15.63 -5.96 -26.54
N CYS A 373 -15.33 -4.85 -25.89
CA CYS A 373 -16.29 -4.15 -25.03
C CYS A 373 -16.57 -2.75 -25.56
N PHE A 374 -17.84 -2.48 -25.89
CA PHE A 374 -18.29 -1.15 -26.29
C PHE A 374 -18.88 -0.37 -25.13
N GLY A 375 -18.68 0.95 -25.18
CA GLY A 375 -19.30 1.87 -24.25
C GLY A 375 -20.76 2.20 -24.61
N GLN A 376 -21.34 3.07 -23.78
CA GLN A 376 -22.77 3.37 -23.79
C GLN A 376 -23.33 3.79 -25.15
N SER A 377 -22.60 4.61 -25.91
CA SER A 377 -23.11 5.29 -27.12
C SER A 377 -22.93 4.51 -28.42
N PHE A 378 -22.19 3.40 -28.42
CA PHE A 378 -21.93 2.63 -29.63
C PHE A 378 -23.23 2.11 -30.24
N ASN A 379 -23.50 2.48 -31.48
CA ASN A 379 -24.69 2.07 -32.21
C ASN A 379 -24.43 1.91 -33.71
N GLN A 380 -23.20 1.56 -34.09
CA GLN A 380 -22.84 1.23 -35.48
C GLN A 380 -23.17 -0.23 -35.81
N THR A 381 -23.45 -0.49 -37.10
CA THR A 381 -23.68 -1.86 -37.58
C THR A 381 -22.40 -2.69 -37.56
N LEU A 382 -22.54 -4.00 -37.30
CA LEU A 382 -21.45 -4.98 -37.37
C LEU A 382 -21.58 -5.92 -38.58
N GLU A 383 -22.54 -5.70 -39.48
CA GLU A 383 -22.83 -6.62 -40.61
C GLU A 383 -21.62 -6.87 -41.51
N SER A 384 -20.81 -5.83 -41.75
CA SER A 384 -19.60 -5.92 -42.59
C SER A 384 -18.30 -6.02 -41.78
N VAL A 385 -18.39 -6.24 -40.46
CA VAL A 385 -17.23 -6.33 -39.58
C VAL A 385 -16.78 -7.78 -39.47
N SER A 386 -15.50 -8.02 -39.77
CA SER A 386 -14.89 -9.35 -39.60
C SER A 386 -14.51 -9.57 -38.14
N LEU A 387 -15.40 -10.20 -37.36
CA LEU A 387 -15.11 -10.57 -35.98
C LEU A 387 -14.12 -11.74 -35.92
N PRO A 388 -13.06 -11.66 -35.08
CA PRO A 388 -12.04 -12.70 -35.01
C PRO A 388 -12.60 -13.99 -34.41
N LYS A 389 -12.11 -15.14 -34.89
CA LYS A 389 -12.61 -16.47 -34.50
C LYS A 389 -12.39 -16.79 -33.02
N SER A 390 -11.40 -16.15 -32.40
CA SER A 390 -11.04 -16.28 -30.99
C SER A 390 -11.98 -15.52 -30.05
N LEU A 391 -12.83 -14.63 -30.55
CA LEU A 391 -13.63 -13.73 -29.72
C LEU A 391 -14.61 -14.53 -28.85
N GLN A 392 -14.48 -14.37 -27.54
CA GLN A 392 -15.29 -15.04 -26.53
C GLN A 392 -16.33 -14.10 -25.92
N ASN A 393 -15.99 -12.83 -25.77
CA ASN A 393 -16.85 -11.85 -25.11
C ASN A 393 -17.11 -10.65 -26.04
N LEU A 394 -18.38 -10.40 -26.33
CA LEU A 394 -18.84 -9.21 -27.05
C LEU A 394 -19.89 -8.49 -26.20
N ILE A 395 -19.53 -7.32 -25.70
CA ILE A 395 -20.35 -6.55 -24.76
C ILE A 395 -20.75 -5.23 -25.39
N PHE A 396 -22.05 -4.94 -25.43
CA PHE A 396 -22.59 -3.69 -25.91
C PHE A 396 -23.02 -2.74 -24.78
N GLY A 397 -23.05 -1.45 -25.11
CA GLY A 397 -23.61 -0.43 -24.25
C GLY A 397 -25.12 -0.29 -24.37
N SER A 398 -25.72 0.48 -23.47
CA SER A 398 -27.18 0.62 -23.35
C SER A 398 -27.89 1.26 -24.55
N HIS A 399 -27.19 1.96 -25.45
CA HIS A 399 -27.81 2.56 -26.63
C HIS A 399 -27.72 1.69 -27.89
N PHE A 400 -27.05 0.54 -27.82
CA PHE A 400 -26.96 -0.36 -28.97
C PHE A 400 -28.35 -0.88 -29.35
N ASN A 401 -28.76 -0.62 -30.60
CA ASN A 401 -30.09 -0.95 -31.12
C ASN A 401 -30.05 -1.32 -32.62
N GLN A 402 -28.95 -1.92 -33.08
CA GLN A 402 -28.82 -2.41 -34.46
C GLN A 402 -29.32 -3.85 -34.61
N ASP A 403 -29.79 -4.21 -35.81
CA ASP A 403 -30.15 -5.60 -36.12
C ASP A 403 -28.88 -6.47 -36.17
N LEU A 404 -28.89 -7.57 -35.42
CA LEU A 404 -27.78 -8.52 -35.35
C LEU A 404 -27.97 -9.75 -36.27
N ARG A 405 -29.09 -9.86 -36.98
CA ARG A 405 -29.42 -11.05 -37.80
C ARG A 405 -28.44 -11.32 -38.94
N GLN A 406 -27.84 -10.28 -39.49
CA GLN A 406 -26.86 -10.38 -40.58
C GLN A 406 -25.41 -10.34 -40.08
N VAL A 407 -25.20 -10.33 -38.76
CA VAL A 407 -23.86 -10.34 -38.17
C VAL A 407 -23.33 -11.76 -38.08
N HIS A 408 -22.14 -11.99 -38.61
CA HIS A 408 -21.45 -13.28 -38.54
C HIS A 408 -20.67 -13.41 -37.22
N PHE A 409 -21.31 -14.01 -36.22
CA PHE A 409 -20.67 -14.28 -34.93
C PHE A 409 -19.66 -15.43 -35.02
N PRO A 410 -18.51 -15.34 -34.30
CA PRO A 410 -17.53 -16.41 -34.26
C PRO A 410 -18.02 -17.59 -33.41
N PRO A 411 -17.56 -18.82 -33.71
CA PRO A 411 -18.05 -20.04 -33.03
C PRO A 411 -17.62 -20.13 -31.56
N CYS A 412 -16.59 -19.40 -31.16
CA CYS A 412 -16.09 -19.36 -29.78
C CYS A 412 -16.77 -18.31 -28.91
N LEU A 413 -17.79 -17.60 -29.41
CA LEU A 413 -18.49 -16.58 -28.65
C LEU A 413 -19.26 -17.22 -27.48
N GLU A 414 -18.83 -16.91 -26.26
CA GLU A 414 -19.42 -17.42 -25.01
C GLU A 414 -20.42 -16.44 -24.43
N THR A 415 -20.13 -15.14 -24.49
CA THR A 415 -20.98 -14.09 -23.95
C THR A 415 -21.30 -13.02 -25.00
N LEU A 416 -22.59 -12.68 -25.07
CA LEU A 416 -23.15 -11.59 -25.84
C LEU A 416 -24.07 -10.81 -24.91
N HIS A 417 -23.63 -9.62 -24.49
CA HIS A 417 -24.33 -8.80 -23.49
C HIS A 417 -24.83 -7.47 -24.05
#